data_AF-A0A9D8EJU4-F1
#
_entry.id   AF-A0A9D8EJU4-F1
#
_cell.length_a   1.000
_cell.length_b   1.000
_cell.length_c   1.000
_cell.angle_alpha   90.00
_cell.angle_beta   90.00
_cell.angle_gamma   90.00
#
_symmetry.space_group_name_H-M   'P 1'
#
loop_
_entity.id
_entity.type
_entity.pdbx_description
1 polymer ?
#
loop_
_entity_poly.entity_id
_entity_poly.type
_entity_poly.pdbx_seq_one_letter_code
_entity_poly.pdbx_strand_id
1 'polypeptide(L)'
;MESIIKISYLGPEGTFTEEALMQYVELLCGKKKDLTEKYLIEKMAIATIPEVIKSVDRGEALQGIIPIENSIEGSVNLTQDILTFESEVKIIAEIAIPIRHYLIAKPTK
;
A
#
# COMPACT_ATOMS: atom_id res chain seq x y z
N MET A 1 19.91 16.46 0.37
CA MET A 1 19.33 15.82 -0.83
C MET A 1 18.20 14.95 -0.31
N GLU A 2 16.97 15.34 -0.56
CA GLU A 2 15.80 14.52 -0.22
C GLU A 2 15.89 13.24 -1.04
N SER A 3 15.85 12.07 -0.40
CA SER A 3 15.88 10.80 -1.13
C SER A 3 14.45 10.41 -1.47
N ILE A 4 14.19 10.05 -2.73
CA ILE A 4 12.86 9.60 -3.16
C ILE A 4 12.69 8.14 -2.76
N ILE A 5 11.58 7.83 -2.10
CA ILE A 5 11.16 6.46 -1.78
C ILE A 5 9.93 6.14 -2.61
N LYS A 6 10.05 5.15 -3.50
CA LYS A 6 8.93 4.63 -4.29
C LYS A 6 8.22 3.55 -3.50
N ILE A 7 6.91 3.70 -3.31
CA ILE A 7 6.06 2.69 -2.67
C ILE A 7 4.95 2.32 -3.64
N SER A 8 4.93 1.07 -4.07
CA SER A 8 3.84 0.54 -4.89
C SER A 8 2.67 0.09 -4.03
N TYR A 9 1.45 0.14 -4.57
CA TYR A 9 0.27 -0.33 -3.86
C TYR A 9 -0.80 -0.84 -4.83
N LEU A 10 -1.70 -1.69 -4.31
CA LEU A 10 -2.86 -2.15 -5.07
C LEU A 10 -3.83 -0.98 -5.29
N GLY A 11 -3.78 -0.40 -6.49
CA GLY A 11 -4.60 0.74 -6.90
C GLY A 11 -6.00 0.34 -7.37
N PRO A 12 -6.74 1.28 -8.00
CA PRO A 12 -6.34 2.65 -8.33
C PRO A 12 -6.28 3.60 -7.11
N GLU A 13 -6.02 4.89 -7.36
CA GLU A 13 -6.20 5.96 -6.38
C GLU A 13 -7.64 5.97 -5.84
N GLY A 14 -7.79 6.30 -4.56
CA GLY A 14 -9.05 6.29 -3.81
C GLY A 14 -9.44 4.94 -3.21
N THR A 15 -8.58 3.92 -3.31
CA THR A 15 -8.82 2.60 -2.70
C THR A 15 -8.46 2.55 -1.22
N PHE A 16 -9.02 1.57 -0.50
CA PHE A 16 -8.63 1.29 0.89
C PHE A 16 -7.13 0.94 1.02
N THR A 17 -6.51 0.35 0.00
CA THR A 17 -5.06 0.11 0.01
C THR A 17 -4.27 1.42 -0.04
N GLU A 18 -4.74 2.43 -0.79
CA GLU A 18 -4.12 3.75 -0.76
C GLU A 18 -4.29 4.40 0.62
N GLU A 19 -5.45 4.26 1.25
CA GLU A 19 -5.65 4.74 2.62
C GLU A 19 -4.68 4.07 3.61
N ALA A 20 -4.47 2.76 3.49
CA ALA A 20 -3.48 2.03 4.27
C ALA A 20 -2.04 2.53 4.02
N LEU A 21 -1.68 2.81 2.76
CA LEU A 21 -0.40 3.43 2.40
C LEU A 21 -0.22 4.80 3.05
N MET A 22 -1.27 5.64 3.07
CA MET A 22 -1.19 6.96 3.70
C MET A 22 -0.98 6.84 5.22
N GLN A 23 -1.66 5.91 5.90
CA GLN A 23 -1.43 5.64 7.32
C GLN A 23 -0.02 5.07 7.57
N TYR A 24 0.47 4.20 6.67
CA TYR A 24 1.83 3.68 6.75
C TYR A 24 2.87 4.81 6.73
N VAL A 25 2.73 5.72 5.77
CA VAL A 25 3.62 6.87 5.59
C VAL A 25 3.56 7.78 6.81
N GLU A 26 2.37 8.02 7.37
CA GLU A 26 2.23 8.80 8.61
C GLU A 26 2.97 8.12 9.80
N LEU A 27 2.88 6.80 9.92
CA LEU A 27 3.60 6.03 10.94
C LEU A 27 5.12 6.07 10.73
N LEU A 28 5.58 5.91 9.48
CA LEU A 28 7.01 5.97 9.13
C LEU A 28 7.63 7.33 9.43
N CYS A 29 6.91 8.41 9.10
CA CYS A 29 7.39 9.77 9.35
C CYS A 29 7.22 10.19 10.82
N GLY A 30 6.34 9.52 11.57
CA GLY A 30 6.01 9.86 12.95
C GLY A 30 5.44 11.27 13.10
N LYS A 31 4.86 11.56 14.27
CA LYS A 31 4.37 12.90 14.66
C LYS A 31 5.44 14.02 14.67
N LYS A 32 6.67 13.73 14.24
CA LYS A 32 7.76 14.68 14.10
C LYS A 32 7.90 15.03 12.62
N LYS A 33 7.53 16.27 12.30
CA LYS A 33 7.63 16.93 10.97
C LYS A 33 8.97 16.73 10.25
N ASP A 34 10.04 16.34 10.94
CA ASP A 34 11.40 16.26 10.41
C ASP A 34 11.66 15.12 9.40
N LEU A 35 10.88 14.03 9.40
CA LEU A 35 11.11 12.91 8.46
C LEU A 35 10.51 13.15 7.07
N THR A 36 9.39 13.87 6.99
CA THR A 36 8.80 14.34 5.72
C THR A 36 9.67 15.38 5.01
N GLU A 37 10.54 16.10 5.72
CA GLU A 37 11.52 17.01 5.10
C GLU A 37 12.73 16.29 4.51
N LYS A 38 12.89 14.99 4.79
CA LYS A 38 14.08 14.21 4.37
C LYS A 38 13.82 13.25 3.23
N TYR A 39 12.57 12.79 3.05
CA TYR A 39 12.21 11.80 2.05
C TYR A 39 10.92 12.19 1.31
N LEU A 40 10.97 12.17 -0.02
CA LEU A 40 9.79 12.33 -0.86
C LEU A 40 9.20 10.95 -1.16
N ILE A 41 7.93 10.74 -0.82
CA ILE A 41 7.23 9.49 -1.14
C ILE A 41 6.59 9.60 -2.52
N GLU A 42 7.03 8.74 -3.44
CA GLU A 42 6.39 8.55 -4.75
C GLU A 42 5.47 7.34 -4.67
N LYS A 43 4.15 7.57 -4.77
CA LYS A 43 3.14 6.50 -4.76
C LYS A 43 2.99 5.91 -6.17
N MET A 44 3.12 4.60 -6.29
CA MET A 44 2.98 3.88 -7.56
C MET A 44 1.74 2.98 -7.52
N ALA A 45 0.64 3.43 -8.12
CA ALA A 45 -0.58 2.63 -8.22
C ALA A 45 -0.40 1.48 -9.22
N ILE A 46 -0.64 0.24 -8.79
CA ILE A 46 -0.53 -0.96 -9.63
C ILE A 46 -1.84 -1.74 -9.58
N ALA A 47 -2.25 -2.29 -10.73
CA ALA A 47 -3.57 -2.88 -10.91
C ALA A 47 -3.78 -4.24 -10.21
N THR A 48 -2.71 -4.96 -9.84
CA THR A 48 -2.82 -6.33 -9.30
C THR A 48 -1.82 -6.59 -8.19
N ILE A 49 -2.20 -7.45 -7.24
CA ILE A 49 -1.35 -7.87 -6.11
C ILE A 49 -0.03 -8.54 -6.57
N PRO A 50 -0.05 -9.51 -7.52
CA PRO A 50 1.19 -10.11 -8.00
C PRO A 50 2.17 -9.07 -8.55
N GLU A 51 1.67 -8.05 -9.24
CA GLU A 51 2.52 -7.03 -9.84
C GLU A 51 3.06 -6.04 -8.80
N VAL A 52 2.32 -5.76 -7.72
CA VAL A 52 2.86 -5.01 -6.57
C VAL A 52 4.04 -5.77 -5.97
N ILE A 53 3.89 -7.07 -5.70
CA ILE A 53 4.95 -7.90 -5.13
C ILE A 53 6.17 -7.93 -6.08
N LYS A 54 5.95 -8.21 -7.37
CA LYS A 54 7.03 -8.24 -8.37
C LYS A 54 7.73 -6.90 -8.55
N SER A 55 7.03 -5.78 -8.43
CA SER A 55 7.68 -4.46 -8.49
C SER A 55 8.73 -4.25 -7.40
N VAL A 56 8.51 -4.87 -6.21
CA VAL A 56 9.47 -4.85 -5.10
C VAL A 56 10.61 -5.83 -5.36
N ASP A 57 10.32 -7.06 -5.82
CA ASP A 57 11.36 -8.04 -6.19
C ASP A 57 12.30 -7.50 -7.28
N ARG A 58 11.76 -6.77 -8.26
CA ARG A 58 12.53 -6.15 -9.36
C ARG A 58 13.25 -4.86 -8.94
N GLY A 59 13.01 -4.35 -7.73
CA GLY A 59 13.57 -3.09 -7.23
C GLY A 59 13.02 -1.83 -7.88
N GLU A 60 11.87 -1.92 -8.57
CA GLU A 60 11.16 -0.77 -9.15
C GLU A 60 10.49 0.09 -8.07
N ALA A 61 10.03 -0.56 -7.00
CA ALA A 61 9.57 0.06 -5.77
C ALA A 61 10.42 -0.45 -4.59
N LEU A 62 10.67 0.41 -3.60
CA LEU A 62 11.38 0.01 -2.38
C LEU A 62 10.49 -0.86 -1.49
N GLN A 63 9.19 -0.57 -1.49
CA GLN A 63 8.18 -1.19 -0.64
C GLN A 63 6.88 -1.36 -1.42
N GLY A 64 6.06 -2.33 -1.01
CA GLY A 64 4.75 -2.61 -1.61
C GLY A 64 3.68 -2.73 -0.53
N ILE A 65 2.52 -2.11 -0.74
CA ILE A 65 1.34 -2.23 0.13
C ILE A 65 0.27 -3.07 -0.58
N ILE A 66 -0.08 -4.20 0.04
CA ILE A 66 -1.08 -5.15 -0.46
C ILE A 66 -2.03 -5.55 0.67
N PRO A 67 -3.30 -5.86 0.37
CA PRO A 67 -4.14 -6.53 1.35
C PRO A 67 -3.63 -7.96 1.56
N ILE A 68 -3.66 -8.44 2.82
CA ILE A 68 -3.33 -9.83 3.17
C ILE A 68 -4.51 -10.59 3.81
N GLU A 69 -5.40 -9.87 4.50
CA GLU A 69 -6.57 -10.44 5.18
C GLU A 69 -7.69 -9.40 5.24
N ASN A 70 -8.94 -9.89 5.28
CA ASN A 70 -10.13 -9.09 5.53
C ASN A 70 -11.05 -9.80 6.53
N SER A 71 -11.92 -9.06 7.21
CA SER A 71 -12.85 -9.62 8.21
C SER A 71 -14.01 -10.44 7.63
N ILE A 72 -14.16 -10.45 6.30
CA ILE A 72 -15.15 -11.24 5.57
C ILE A 72 -14.37 -12.25 4.74
N GLU A 73 -14.34 -13.50 5.18
CA GLU A 73 -13.54 -14.60 4.64
C GLU A 73 -13.43 -14.61 3.09
N GLY A 74 -12.23 -14.92 2.57
CA GLY A 74 -12.06 -15.47 1.21
C GLY A 74 -11.60 -14.54 0.09
N SER A 75 -11.33 -13.25 0.31
CA SER A 75 -10.93 -12.36 -0.80
C SER A 75 -9.42 -12.24 -1.06
N VAL A 76 -8.57 -12.76 -0.16
CA VAL A 76 -7.12 -12.43 -0.15
C VAL A 76 -6.19 -13.65 -0.14
N ASN A 77 -6.68 -14.85 -0.45
CA ASN A 77 -5.86 -16.07 -0.45
C ASN A 77 -4.67 -15.99 -1.45
N LEU A 78 -4.89 -15.35 -2.60
CA LEU A 78 -3.86 -15.14 -3.62
C LEU A 78 -2.61 -14.44 -3.07
N THR A 79 -2.76 -13.50 -2.14
CA THR A 79 -1.62 -12.82 -1.52
C THR A 79 -0.74 -13.81 -0.76
N GLN A 80 -1.36 -14.70 0.02
CA GLN A 80 -0.65 -15.66 0.86
C GLN A 80 0.09 -16.69 0.00
N ASP A 81 -0.54 -17.16 -1.08
CA ASP A 81 0.08 -18.09 -2.02
C ASP A 81 1.34 -17.49 -2.67
N ILE A 82 1.26 -16.25 -3.18
CA ILE A 82 2.39 -15.60 -3.84
C ILE A 82 3.54 -15.35 -2.86
N LEU A 83 3.23 -14.85 -1.66
CA LEU A 83 4.24 -14.61 -0.62
C LEU A 83 4.92 -15.90 -0.15
N THR A 84 4.22 -17.04 -0.23
CA THR A 84 4.74 -18.34 0.22
C THR A 84 5.58 -19.03 -0.85
N PHE A 85 5.17 -18.95 -2.12
CA PHE A 85 5.71 -19.82 -3.18
C PHE A 85 6.41 -19.08 -4.33
N GLU A 86 6.14 -17.79 -4.54
CA GLU A 86 6.53 -17.09 -5.78
C GLU A 86 7.42 -15.86 -5.58
N SER A 87 7.67 -15.45 -4.33
CA SER A 87 8.33 -14.18 -4.01
C SER A 87 9.30 -14.31 -2.83
N GLU A 88 10.38 -13.53 -2.85
CA GLU A 88 11.37 -13.48 -1.78
C GLU A 88 11.24 -12.24 -0.87
N VAL A 89 10.31 -11.32 -1.19
CA VAL A 89 10.04 -10.13 -0.39
C VAL A 89 9.80 -10.48 1.09
N LYS A 90 10.17 -9.55 1.98
CA LYS A 90 9.95 -9.71 3.42
C LYS A 90 8.84 -8.77 3.89
N ILE A 91 7.96 -9.30 4.72
CA ILE A 91 6.95 -8.50 5.42
C ILE A 91 7.66 -7.69 6.50
N ILE A 92 7.54 -6.37 6.45
CA ILE A 92 8.23 -5.44 7.37
C ILE A 92 7.27 -4.66 8.28
N ALA A 93 5.98 -4.66 7.98
CA ALA A 93 4.95 -3.93 8.71
C ALA A 93 3.57 -4.53 8.43
N GLU A 94 2.64 -4.31 9.35
CA GLU A 94 1.21 -4.58 9.18
C GLU A 94 0.40 -3.32 9.53
N ILE A 95 -0.75 -3.16 8.86
CA ILE A 95 -1.67 -2.03 9.08
C ILE A 95 -3.09 -2.55 8.94
N ALA A 96 -3.87 -2.41 10.01
CA ALA A 96 -5.29 -2.71 10.00
C ALA A 96 -6.08 -1.40 9.92
N ILE A 97 -6.88 -1.23 8.87
CA ILE A 97 -7.77 -0.07 8.72
C ILE A 97 -9.24 -0.49 8.83
N PRO A 98 -10.09 0.32 9.50
CA PRO A 98 -11.52 0.08 9.53
C PRO A 98 -12.17 0.44 8.18
N ILE A 99 -12.79 -0.53 7.52
CA ILE A 99 -13.50 -0.30 6.25
C ILE A 99 -14.82 0.45 6.49
N ARG A 100 -14.96 1.62 5.86
CA ARG A 100 -16.19 2.44 5.88
C ARG A 100 -16.62 2.73 4.45
N HIS A 101 -17.81 2.30 4.08
CA HIS A 101 -18.39 2.63 2.79
C HIS A 101 -19.18 3.94 2.86
N TYR A 102 -18.99 4.80 1.85
CA TYR A 102 -19.71 6.07 1.72
C TYR A 102 -20.54 6.03 0.44
N LEU A 103 -21.80 6.42 0.53
CA LEU A 103 -22.65 6.65 -0.63
C LEU A 103 -22.37 8.05 -1.18
N ILE A 104 -21.85 8.12 -2.40
CA ILE A 104 -21.46 9.38 -3.06
C ILE A 104 -22.34 9.58 -4.29
N ALA A 105 -22.83 10.81 -4.47
CA ALA A 105 -23.60 11.20 -5.64
C ALA A 105 -23.02 12.48 -6.27
N LYS A 106 -23.27 12.68 -7.55
CA LYS A 106 -22.90 13.93 -8.23
C LYS A 106 -23.68 15.09 -7.61
N PRO A 107 -23.05 16.25 -7.33
CA PRO A 107 -23.77 17.42 -6.84
C PRO A 107 -24.95 17.79 -7.76
N THR A 108 -26.10 18.07 -7.18
CA THR A 108 -27.24 18.67 -7.91
C THR A 108 -26.93 20.14 -8.17
N LYS A 109 -27.37 20.64 -9.33
CA LYS A 109 -27.28 22.06 -9.70
C LYS A 109 -28.07 22.95 -8.76
#